data_AF-L8HYL5-F1
#
_entry.id   AF-L8HYL5-F1
#
_cell.length_a   1.000
_cell.length_b   1.000
_cell.length_c   1.000
_cell.angle_alpha   90.00
_cell.angle_beta   90.00
_cell.angle_gamma   90.00
#
_symmetry.space_group_name_H-M   'P 1'
#
loop_
_entity.id
_entity.type
_entity.pdbx_description
1 polymer ?
#
loop_
_entity_poly.entity_id
_entity_poly.type
_entity_poly.pdbx_seq_one_letter_code
_entity_poly.pdbx_strand_id
1 'polypeptide(L)'
;SSLRIILVGKTGSGRSATGNSILCQPVFESKLGAQSVTRKCQKATGTWNGRSILVVDTPPIFEAGAQDQEMYQNIGSCYLLSVPGPHVLLLVTQLGRFTEQDAVAVTRVKEVFGAGAERYMVILFTHKEDLEGGSLDEYVANTDNLRLRSLVREVRRRYCAFRDEQKEQLAQLMAVIEGLEREHQGAFLTNVLFFDAQMLLQMGGGTHGEDQRRYLDKVRLQVAKQKQDLKEAERNCAFKALFRLKAWIISHTKICVLLVLCLLIFLAIVIILCSIHQG
;
A
#
# COMPACT_ATOMS: atom_id res chain seq x y z
N SER A 1 -19.93 -11.31 9.64
CA SER A 1 -18.62 -11.66 9.02
C SER A 1 -17.50 -11.10 9.88
N SER A 2 -16.40 -11.83 10.06
CA SER A 2 -15.24 -11.40 10.86
C SER A 2 -14.31 -10.52 10.03
N LEU A 3 -13.97 -9.32 10.51
CA LEU A 3 -13.00 -8.42 9.89
C LEU A 3 -11.57 -8.96 10.09
N ARG A 4 -10.73 -8.97 9.05
CA ARG A 4 -9.36 -9.48 9.10
C ARG A 4 -8.39 -8.40 8.64
N ILE A 5 -7.51 -7.99 9.54
CA ILE A 5 -6.55 -6.90 9.35
C ILE A 5 -5.15 -7.49 9.45
N ILE A 6 -4.30 -7.21 8.46
CA ILE A 6 -2.85 -7.47 8.58
C ILE A 6 -2.16 -6.14 8.76
N LEU A 7 -1.34 -6.03 9.80
CA LEU A 7 -0.52 -4.85 10.06
C LEU A 7 0.75 -4.93 9.22
N VAL A 8 0.99 -3.92 8.39
CA VAL A 8 2.14 -3.84 7.49
C VAL A 8 2.88 -2.52 7.70
N GLY A 9 4.17 -2.47 7.35
CA GLY A 9 5.01 -1.30 7.59
C GLY A 9 6.41 -1.67 8.04
N LYS A 10 7.26 -0.66 8.23
CA LYS A 10 8.64 -0.83 8.73
C LYS A 10 8.68 -1.08 10.25
N THR A 11 9.80 -1.57 10.75
CA THR A 11 10.09 -1.67 12.19
C THR A 11 10.08 -0.29 12.83
N GLY A 12 9.57 -0.23 14.07
CA GLY A 12 9.44 1.01 14.82
C GLY A 12 8.32 1.94 14.36
N SER A 13 7.47 1.53 13.39
CA SER A 13 6.28 2.32 12.99
C SER A 13 5.13 2.29 14.00
N GLY A 14 5.17 1.36 14.97
CA GLY A 14 4.11 1.19 15.97
C GLY A 14 3.03 0.17 15.60
N ARG A 15 3.33 -0.81 14.73
CA ARG A 15 2.39 -1.90 14.36
C ARG A 15 1.79 -2.60 15.57
N SER A 16 2.61 -3.20 16.44
CA SER A 16 2.13 -3.95 17.60
C SER A 16 1.28 -3.10 18.55
N ALA A 17 1.69 -1.85 18.85
CA ALA A 17 0.90 -0.89 19.63
C ALA A 17 -0.46 -0.57 18.97
N THR A 18 -0.46 -0.39 17.65
CA THR A 18 -1.67 -0.17 16.85
C THR A 18 -2.61 -1.37 16.94
N GLY A 19 -2.07 -2.59 16.83
CA GLY A 19 -2.83 -3.83 17.00
C GLY A 19 -3.48 -3.94 18.38
N ASN A 20 -2.75 -3.59 19.43
CA ASN A 20 -3.28 -3.54 20.79
C ASN A 20 -4.39 -2.50 20.94
N SER A 21 -4.23 -1.33 20.33
CA SER A 21 -5.24 -0.26 20.33
C SER A 21 -6.52 -0.70 19.61
N ILE A 22 -6.40 -1.35 18.44
CA ILE A 22 -7.53 -1.88 17.66
C ILE A 22 -8.30 -2.93 18.48
N LEU A 23 -7.57 -3.80 19.17
CA LEU A 23 -8.17 -4.88 19.95
C LEU A 23 -8.59 -4.44 21.36
N CYS A 24 -8.20 -3.24 21.80
CA CYS A 24 -8.38 -2.73 23.16
C CYS A 24 -7.81 -3.67 24.24
N GLN A 25 -6.68 -4.33 23.95
CA GLN A 25 -6.00 -5.26 24.86
C GLN A 25 -4.50 -5.38 24.51
N PRO A 26 -3.62 -5.56 25.51
CA PRO A 26 -2.17 -5.66 25.30
C PRO A 26 -1.74 -7.08 24.88
N VAL A 27 -2.13 -7.52 23.69
CA VAL A 27 -1.89 -8.89 23.20
C VAL A 27 -0.59 -9.07 22.40
N PHE A 28 -0.09 -7.99 21.79
CA PHE A 28 1.18 -7.96 21.09
C PHE A 28 2.23 -7.25 21.94
N GLU A 29 3.42 -7.83 22.04
CA GLU A 29 4.52 -7.18 22.75
C GLU A 29 4.95 -5.91 22.01
N SER A 30 4.77 -4.75 22.63
CA SER A 30 5.12 -3.46 22.05
C SER A 30 6.00 -2.68 23.02
N LYS A 31 7.30 -2.66 22.75
CA LYS A 31 8.29 -1.91 23.53
C LYS A 31 9.34 -1.28 22.63
N LEU A 32 9.94 -0.21 23.11
CA LEU A 32 11.10 0.39 22.45
C LEU A 32 12.28 -0.58 22.49
N GLY A 33 12.98 -0.71 21.37
CA GLY A 33 14.15 -1.55 21.24
C GLY A 33 14.98 -1.15 20.04
N ALA A 34 16.30 -1.36 20.12
CA ALA A 34 17.21 -1.15 19.00
C ALA A 34 17.06 -2.21 17.89
N GLN A 35 16.35 -3.30 18.19
CA GLN A 35 16.04 -4.39 17.25
C GLN A 35 14.54 -4.67 17.25
N SER A 36 14.05 -5.34 16.20
CA SER A 36 12.66 -5.79 16.15
C SER A 36 12.33 -6.69 17.34
N VAL A 37 11.26 -6.34 18.05
CA VAL A 37 10.67 -7.14 19.12
C VAL A 37 9.89 -8.31 18.52
N THR A 38 9.07 -8.03 17.50
CA THR A 38 8.29 -9.04 16.78
C THR A 38 9.20 -9.87 15.87
N ARG A 39 9.35 -11.17 16.16
CA ARG A 39 10.18 -12.12 15.39
C ARG A 39 9.35 -13.10 14.54
N LYS A 40 8.10 -13.33 14.91
CA LYS A 40 7.15 -14.21 14.21
C LYS A 40 5.82 -13.52 14.02
N CYS A 41 5.05 -13.92 13.02
CA CYS A 41 3.67 -13.46 12.85
C CYS A 41 2.83 -13.91 14.05
N GLN A 42 2.02 -13.01 14.59
CA GLN A 42 1.13 -13.27 15.72
C GLN A 42 -0.30 -12.90 15.31
N LYS A 43 -1.29 -13.71 15.70
CA LYS A 43 -2.71 -13.37 15.52
C LYS A 43 -3.36 -13.15 16.87
N ALA A 44 -4.26 -12.19 16.93
CA ALA A 44 -5.17 -12.01 18.06
C ALA A 44 -6.54 -11.59 17.56
N THR A 45 -7.56 -11.85 18.38
CA THR A 45 -8.96 -11.56 18.07
C THR A 45 -9.59 -10.71 19.16
N GLY A 46 -10.52 -9.86 18.76
CA GLY A 46 -11.29 -9.00 19.65
C GLY A 46 -12.66 -8.68 19.04
N THR A 47 -13.39 -7.76 19.66
CA THR A 47 -14.70 -7.34 19.15
C THR A 47 -14.84 -5.82 19.20
N TRP A 48 -15.54 -5.27 18.22
CA TRP A 48 -15.93 -3.86 18.19
C TRP A 48 -17.38 -3.76 17.74
N ASN A 49 -18.24 -3.13 18.55
CA ASN A 49 -19.68 -3.02 18.29
C ASN A 49 -20.33 -4.37 17.86
N GLY A 50 -19.98 -5.46 18.55
CA GLY A 50 -20.47 -6.81 18.25
C GLY A 50 -19.84 -7.49 17.04
N ARG A 51 -19.01 -6.79 16.25
CA ARG A 51 -18.28 -7.34 15.11
C ARG A 51 -16.95 -7.95 15.56
N SER A 52 -16.69 -9.21 15.18
CA SER A 52 -15.40 -9.86 15.40
C SER A 52 -14.31 -9.21 14.53
N ILE A 53 -13.17 -8.92 15.15
CA ILE A 53 -11.95 -8.44 14.48
C ILE A 53 -10.82 -9.44 14.74
N LEU A 54 -10.10 -9.81 13.69
CA LEU A 54 -8.84 -10.52 13.75
C LEU A 54 -7.74 -9.60 13.26
N VAL A 55 -6.68 -9.46 14.05
CA VAL A 55 -5.49 -8.69 13.70
C VAL A 55 -4.29 -9.65 13.62
N VAL A 56 -3.53 -9.55 12.53
CA VAL A 56 -2.24 -10.22 12.37
C VAL A 56 -1.13 -9.18 12.47
N ASP A 57 -0.35 -9.26 13.54
CA ASP A 57 0.91 -8.51 13.65
C ASP A 57 2.03 -9.27 12.92
N THR A 58 2.90 -8.52 12.24
CA THR A 58 3.91 -9.10 11.34
C THR A 58 5.33 -8.71 11.77
N PRO A 59 6.31 -9.63 11.64
CA PRO A 59 7.71 -9.28 11.83
C PRO A 59 8.21 -8.39 10.65
N PRO A 60 9.51 -8.06 10.59
CA PRO A 60 10.11 -7.22 9.54
C PRO A 60 10.12 -7.79 8.10
N ILE A 61 9.07 -8.50 7.66
CA ILE A 61 8.99 -9.13 6.33
C ILE A 61 8.81 -8.15 5.17
N PHE A 62 8.47 -6.89 5.49
CA PHE A 62 8.27 -5.80 4.53
C PHE A 62 9.47 -4.86 4.41
N GLU A 63 10.61 -5.19 5.01
CA GLU A 63 11.80 -4.34 4.93
C GLU A 63 12.74 -4.73 3.78
N ALA A 64 13.68 -3.82 3.47
CA ALA A 64 14.82 -4.17 2.64
C ALA A 64 15.72 -5.13 3.43
N GLY A 65 15.91 -6.35 2.92
CA GLY A 65 16.71 -7.36 3.60
C GLY A 65 16.94 -8.61 2.75
N ALA A 66 17.83 -9.47 3.24
CA ALA A 66 18.10 -10.77 2.64
C ALA A 66 16.81 -11.59 2.58
N GLN A 67 16.53 -12.17 1.42
CA GLN A 67 15.36 -13.01 1.23
C GLN A 67 15.66 -14.45 1.68
N ASP A 68 15.84 -14.61 2.99
CA ASP A 68 16.25 -15.87 3.61
C ASP A 68 15.07 -16.81 3.92
N GLN A 69 15.42 -17.99 4.40
CA GLN A 69 14.48 -19.04 4.77
C GLN A 69 13.46 -18.55 5.81
N GLU A 70 13.91 -17.82 6.83
CA GLU A 70 13.09 -17.36 7.96
C GLU A 70 12.05 -16.35 7.49
N MET A 71 12.42 -15.43 6.61
CA MET A 71 11.47 -14.47 6.08
C MET A 71 10.36 -15.14 5.26
N TYR A 72 10.68 -16.13 4.41
CA TYR A 72 9.64 -16.88 3.68
C TYR A 72 8.76 -17.72 4.61
N GLN A 73 9.31 -18.25 5.71
CA GLN A 73 8.51 -18.90 6.76
C GLN A 73 7.53 -17.92 7.41
N ASN A 74 7.97 -16.70 7.70
CA ASN A 74 7.12 -15.66 8.26
C ASN A 74 6.06 -15.17 7.25
N ILE A 75 6.41 -15.02 5.96
CA ILE A 75 5.43 -14.71 4.91
C ILE A 75 4.37 -15.83 4.82
N GLY A 76 4.78 -17.09 4.76
CA GLY A 76 3.83 -18.22 4.76
C GLY A 76 2.95 -18.25 6.03
N SER A 77 3.54 -17.98 7.19
CA SER A 77 2.78 -17.86 8.45
C SER A 77 1.77 -16.71 8.40
N CYS A 78 2.12 -15.57 7.79
CA CYS A 78 1.21 -14.45 7.60
C CYS A 78 -0.02 -14.86 6.78
N TYR A 79 0.17 -15.61 5.69
CA TYR A 79 -0.92 -16.15 4.87
C TYR A 79 -1.80 -17.13 5.66
N LEU A 80 -1.19 -18.09 6.38
CA LEU A 80 -1.90 -19.08 7.20
C LEU A 80 -2.77 -18.42 8.28
N LEU A 81 -2.26 -17.36 8.93
CA LEU A 81 -2.97 -16.67 10.00
C LEU A 81 -4.10 -15.75 9.51
N SER A 82 -4.17 -15.47 8.21
CA SER A 82 -5.13 -14.53 7.62
C SER A 82 -6.07 -15.14 6.60
N VAL A 83 -6.12 -16.48 6.48
CA VAL A 83 -7.09 -17.19 5.63
C VAL A 83 -8.54 -16.78 5.93
N PRO A 84 -9.43 -16.72 4.92
CA PRO A 84 -9.20 -16.91 3.48
C PRO A 84 -8.55 -15.72 2.75
N GLY A 85 -8.16 -14.67 3.48
CA GLY A 85 -7.59 -13.44 2.93
C GLY A 85 -7.97 -12.21 3.77
N PRO A 86 -7.11 -11.17 3.88
CA PRO A 86 -7.42 -9.99 4.68
C PRO A 86 -8.44 -9.08 4.00
N HIS A 87 -9.29 -8.46 4.80
CA HIS A 87 -10.13 -7.36 4.32
C HIS A 87 -9.32 -6.06 4.22
N VAL A 88 -8.32 -5.91 5.09
CA VAL A 88 -7.53 -4.69 5.22
C VAL A 88 -6.05 -5.03 5.36
N LEU A 89 -5.23 -4.35 4.56
CA LEU A 89 -3.79 -4.20 4.79
C LEU A 89 -3.57 -2.83 5.43
N LEU A 90 -3.31 -2.80 6.74
CA LEU A 90 -3.18 -1.55 7.48
C LEU A 90 -1.70 -1.14 7.51
N LEU A 91 -1.34 -0.19 6.65
CA LEU A 91 0.02 0.35 6.59
C LEU A 91 0.21 1.34 7.74
N VAL A 92 1.00 0.94 8.73
CA VAL A 92 1.34 1.78 9.88
C VAL A 92 2.61 2.57 9.56
N THR A 93 2.54 3.90 9.69
CA THR A 93 3.67 4.81 9.48
C THR A 93 3.58 5.97 10.47
N GLN A 94 4.70 6.60 10.80
CA GLN A 94 4.71 7.74 11.73
C GLN A 94 4.36 9.04 11.00
N LEU A 95 3.49 9.85 11.60
CA LEU A 95 3.18 11.18 11.09
C LEU A 95 4.46 12.02 10.91
N GLY A 96 4.54 12.80 9.82
CA GLY A 96 5.72 13.60 9.48
C GLY A 96 6.94 12.80 9.01
N ARG A 97 6.93 11.45 9.10
CA ARG A 97 8.11 10.61 8.85
C ARG A 97 7.86 9.48 7.88
N PHE A 98 7.31 9.80 6.71
CA PHE A 98 7.23 8.84 5.61
C PHE A 98 8.56 8.74 4.86
N THR A 99 9.35 7.71 5.17
CA THR A 99 10.72 7.55 4.70
C THR A 99 10.85 6.60 3.50
N GLU A 100 12.07 6.43 2.99
CA GLU A 100 12.36 5.39 2.01
C GLU A 100 12.02 3.99 2.51
N GLN A 101 12.22 3.71 3.80
CA GLN A 101 11.87 2.41 4.40
C GLN A 101 10.35 2.17 4.34
N ASP A 102 9.53 3.20 4.54
CA ASP A 102 8.07 3.10 4.39
C ASP A 102 7.68 2.84 2.92
N ALA A 103 8.33 3.52 1.98
CA ALA A 103 8.12 3.27 0.55
C ALA A 103 8.52 1.85 0.14
N VAL A 104 9.64 1.34 0.65
CA VAL A 104 10.06 -0.06 0.48
C VAL A 104 9.01 -1.01 1.05
N ALA A 105 8.46 -0.71 2.23
CA ALA A 105 7.40 -1.52 2.83
C ALA A 105 6.16 -1.63 1.95
N VAL A 106 5.72 -0.52 1.33
CA VAL A 106 4.62 -0.53 0.35
C VAL A 106 4.96 -1.43 -0.84
N THR A 107 6.16 -1.30 -1.42
CA THR A 107 6.58 -2.15 -2.53
C THR A 107 6.61 -3.62 -2.12
N ARG A 108 7.14 -3.94 -0.93
CA ARG A 108 7.18 -5.30 -0.40
C ARG A 108 5.79 -5.88 -0.15
N VAL A 109 4.82 -5.07 0.29
CA VAL A 109 3.42 -5.51 0.39
C VAL A 109 2.90 -5.96 -0.98
N LYS A 110 3.19 -5.23 -2.06
CA LYS A 110 2.81 -5.63 -3.43
C LYS A 110 3.59 -6.86 -3.91
N GLU A 111 4.88 -6.99 -3.57
CA GLU A 111 5.67 -8.20 -3.88
C GLU A 111 5.11 -9.43 -3.15
N VAL A 112 4.60 -9.28 -1.92
CA VAL A 112 4.09 -10.40 -1.11
C VAL A 112 2.66 -10.77 -1.47
N PHE A 113 1.78 -9.79 -1.65
CA PHE A 113 0.34 -10.04 -1.82
C PHE A 113 -0.15 -9.88 -3.28
N GLY A 114 0.69 -9.30 -4.14
CA GLY A 114 0.40 -9.02 -5.54
C GLY A 114 0.21 -7.53 -5.82
N ALA A 115 0.42 -7.14 -7.08
CA ALA A 115 0.41 -5.75 -7.54
C ALA A 115 -0.93 -5.00 -7.42
N GLY A 116 -1.99 -5.66 -6.95
CA GLY A 116 -3.31 -5.07 -6.71
C GLY A 116 -3.68 -4.95 -5.22
N ALA A 117 -2.73 -5.21 -4.32
CA ALA A 117 -2.92 -5.26 -2.87
C ALA A 117 -3.22 -3.88 -2.26
N GLU A 118 -2.71 -2.81 -2.85
CA GLU A 118 -2.96 -1.41 -2.47
C GLU A 118 -4.46 -1.05 -2.50
N ARG A 119 -5.26 -1.77 -3.28
CA ARG A 119 -6.72 -1.61 -3.30
C ARG A 119 -7.39 -1.97 -1.98
N TYR A 120 -6.75 -2.81 -1.17
CA TYR A 120 -7.20 -3.20 0.17
C TYR A 120 -6.41 -2.50 1.28
N MET A 121 -5.59 -1.51 0.93
CA MET A 121 -4.72 -0.81 1.87
C MET A 121 -5.40 0.43 2.47
N VAL A 122 -5.15 0.63 3.76
CA VAL A 122 -5.46 1.84 4.53
C VAL A 122 -4.17 2.32 5.18
N ILE A 123 -3.87 3.63 5.10
CA ILE A 123 -2.72 4.22 5.79
C ILE A 123 -3.15 4.64 7.20
N LEU A 124 -2.39 4.24 8.21
CA LEU A 124 -2.56 4.69 9.58
C LEU A 124 -1.32 5.45 10.01
N PHE A 125 -1.51 6.73 10.32
CA PHE A 125 -0.46 7.58 10.88
C PHE A 125 -0.46 7.42 12.40
N THR A 126 0.64 6.97 12.98
CA THR A 126 0.89 7.06 14.43
C THR A 126 1.38 8.45 14.79
N HIS A 127 1.40 8.78 16.08
CA HIS A 127 1.79 10.10 16.58
C HIS A 127 0.88 11.24 16.11
N LYS A 128 -0.44 11.05 16.17
CA LYS A 128 -1.42 12.09 15.79
C LYS A 128 -1.28 13.36 16.64
N GLU A 129 -0.72 13.28 17.85
CA GLU A 129 -0.40 14.43 18.69
C GLU A 129 0.53 15.45 18.01
N ASP A 130 1.38 15.00 17.08
CA ASP A 130 2.29 15.87 16.31
C ASP A 130 1.55 16.77 15.30
N LEU A 131 0.22 16.63 15.14
CA LEU A 131 -0.61 17.60 14.40
C LEU A 131 -0.88 18.89 15.20
N GLU A 132 -0.64 18.89 16.52
CA GLU A 132 -0.90 20.05 17.40
C GLU A 132 -2.34 20.63 17.28
N GLY A 133 -3.31 19.75 17.05
CA GLY A 133 -4.73 20.12 16.84
C GLY A 133 -5.10 20.45 15.38
N GLY A 134 -4.12 20.44 14.47
CA GLY A 134 -4.34 20.58 13.03
C GLY A 134 -5.05 19.39 12.39
N SER A 135 -5.52 19.58 11.15
CA SER A 135 -6.22 18.56 10.39
C SER A 135 -5.26 17.60 9.69
N LEU A 136 -5.53 16.28 9.81
CA LEU A 136 -4.81 15.27 9.04
C LEU A 136 -4.99 15.47 7.52
N ASP A 137 -6.17 15.93 7.09
CA ASP A 137 -6.46 16.19 5.68
C ASP A 137 -5.62 17.35 5.15
N GLU A 138 -5.42 18.40 5.95
CA GLU A 138 -4.54 19.52 5.60
C GLU A 138 -3.08 19.09 5.53
N TYR A 139 -2.61 18.29 6.48
CA TYR A 139 -1.27 17.71 6.44
C TYR A 139 -1.04 16.90 5.15
N VAL A 140 -1.97 16.00 4.82
CA VAL A 140 -1.87 15.17 3.62
C VAL A 140 -2.00 15.99 2.33
N ALA A 141 -2.82 17.04 2.31
CA ALA A 141 -2.98 17.91 1.15
C ALA A 141 -1.73 18.76 0.87
N ASN A 142 -1.04 19.20 1.92
CA ASN A 142 0.08 20.14 1.84
C ASN A 142 1.46 19.47 1.91
N THR A 143 1.55 18.15 2.02
CA THR A 143 2.84 17.45 2.07
C THR A 143 3.63 17.62 0.77
N ASP A 144 4.92 17.95 0.91
CA ASP A 144 5.92 18.00 -0.15
C ASP A 144 6.52 16.61 -0.45
N ASN A 145 6.25 15.61 0.40
CA ASN A 145 6.68 14.24 0.22
C ASN A 145 5.94 13.56 -0.95
N LEU A 146 6.59 13.57 -2.12
CA LEU A 146 6.04 13.04 -3.36
C LEU A 146 5.67 11.55 -3.27
N ARG A 147 6.42 10.75 -2.50
CA ARG A 147 6.15 9.32 -2.32
C ARG A 147 4.87 9.11 -1.51
N LEU A 148 4.72 9.84 -0.39
CA LEU A 148 3.49 9.83 0.41
C LEU A 148 2.28 10.30 -0.41
N ARG A 149 2.43 11.42 -1.14
CA ARG A 149 1.36 11.96 -1.99
C ARG A 149 0.93 10.98 -3.08
N SER A 150 1.89 10.25 -3.67
CA SER A 150 1.59 9.20 -4.64
C SER A 150 0.83 8.04 -4.00
N LEU A 151 1.29 7.58 -2.83
CA LEU A 151 0.66 6.49 -2.09
C LEU A 151 -0.79 6.84 -1.70
N VAL A 152 -1.03 8.04 -1.17
CA VAL A 152 -2.37 8.51 -0.80
C VAL A 152 -3.33 8.44 -1.98
N ARG A 153 -2.87 8.79 -3.19
CA ARG A 153 -3.70 8.67 -4.41
C ARG A 153 -3.94 7.22 -4.78
N GLU A 154 -2.91 6.39 -4.70
CA GLU A 154 -2.96 4.96 -5.00
C GLU A 154 -3.94 4.21 -4.08
N VAL A 155 -3.95 4.54 -2.78
CA VAL A 155 -4.93 4.01 -1.81
C VAL A 155 -6.25 4.78 -1.79
N ARG A 156 -6.53 5.59 -2.82
CA ARG A 156 -7.78 6.36 -2.98
C ARG A 156 -8.16 7.19 -1.74
N ARG A 157 -7.17 7.84 -1.12
CA ARG A 157 -7.30 8.69 0.07
C ARG A 157 -7.84 7.98 1.32
N ARG A 158 -7.64 6.66 1.42
CA ARG A 158 -7.95 5.90 2.64
C ARG A 158 -6.82 6.06 3.66
N TYR A 159 -6.99 6.99 4.58
CA TYR A 159 -6.07 7.19 5.69
C TYR A 159 -6.79 7.61 6.98
N CYS A 160 -6.15 7.35 8.12
CA CYS A 160 -6.57 7.82 9.44
C CYS A 160 -5.33 8.03 10.32
N ALA A 161 -5.50 8.60 11.52
CA ALA A 161 -4.39 8.80 12.45
C ALA A 161 -4.77 8.36 13.86
N PHE A 162 -3.81 7.76 14.56
CA PHE A 162 -3.90 7.33 15.94
C PHE A 162 -2.99 8.18 16.84
N ARG A 163 -3.49 8.49 18.03
CA ARG A 163 -2.79 8.98 19.23
C ARG A 163 -3.08 7.97 20.32
N ASP A 164 -2.12 7.63 21.17
CA ASP A 164 -2.24 6.54 22.14
C ASP A 164 -3.66 6.35 22.76
N GLU A 165 -4.15 5.11 22.68
CA GLU A 165 -5.28 4.51 23.40
C GLU A 165 -6.61 5.29 23.49
N GLN A 166 -7.18 5.77 22.36
CA GLN A 166 -8.53 6.39 22.36
C GLN A 166 -9.56 5.69 21.47
N LYS A 167 -10.74 5.39 22.03
CA LYS A 167 -11.90 4.76 21.34
C LYS A 167 -12.39 5.52 20.11
N GLU A 168 -12.31 6.86 20.12
CA GLU A 168 -12.77 7.71 19.01
C GLU A 168 -11.98 7.45 17.72
N GLN A 169 -10.69 7.11 17.85
CA GLN A 169 -9.82 6.85 16.71
C GLN A 169 -10.10 5.49 16.10
N LEU A 170 -10.47 4.50 16.93
CA LEU A 170 -10.94 3.22 16.44
C LEU A 170 -12.23 3.39 15.65
N ALA A 171 -13.17 4.24 16.09
CA ALA A 171 -14.35 4.57 15.30
C ALA A 171 -13.99 5.20 13.93
N GLN A 172 -13.00 6.10 13.88
CA GLN A 172 -12.50 6.68 12.62
C GLN A 172 -11.90 5.62 11.69
N LEU A 173 -11.04 4.74 12.20
CA LEU A 173 -10.48 3.62 11.42
C LEU A 173 -11.59 2.73 10.88
N MET A 174 -12.58 2.39 11.71
CA MET A 174 -13.69 1.53 11.31
C MET A 174 -14.56 2.17 10.22
N ALA A 175 -14.81 3.49 10.28
CA ALA A 175 -15.52 4.20 9.22
C ALA A 175 -14.76 4.15 7.87
N VAL A 176 -13.44 4.28 7.89
CA VAL A 176 -12.60 4.14 6.67
C VAL A 176 -12.66 2.70 6.13
N ILE A 177 -12.59 1.71 7.02
CA ILE A 177 -12.70 0.29 6.65
C ILE A 177 -14.08 -0.04 6.06
N GLU A 178 -15.17 0.48 6.65
CA GLU A 178 -16.53 0.30 6.12
C GLU A 178 -16.70 0.92 4.73
N GLY A 179 -16.03 2.06 4.46
CA GLY A 179 -15.93 2.64 3.11
C GLY A 179 -15.23 1.70 2.13
N LEU A 180 -14.09 1.14 2.54
CA LEU A 180 -13.34 0.16 1.74
C LEU A 180 -14.15 -1.10 1.47
N GLU A 181 -14.85 -1.64 2.47
CA GLU A 181 -15.68 -2.84 2.30
C GLU A 181 -16.85 -2.59 1.35
N ARG A 182 -17.47 -1.41 1.39
CA ARG A 182 -18.50 -1.03 0.42
C ARG A 182 -17.94 -0.95 -1.01
N GLU A 183 -16.74 -0.39 -1.18
CA GLU A 183 -16.05 -0.32 -2.48
C GLU A 183 -15.83 -1.73 -3.08
N HIS A 184 -15.50 -2.70 -2.24
CA HIS A 184 -15.24 -4.09 -2.64
C HIS A 184 -16.42 -5.04 -2.47
N GLN A 185 -17.63 -4.53 -2.16
CA GLN A 185 -18.83 -5.34 -1.93
C GLN A 185 -18.62 -6.45 -0.86
N GLY A 186 -17.84 -6.15 0.17
CA GLY A 186 -17.47 -7.08 1.22
C GLY A 186 -16.43 -8.13 0.82
N ALA A 187 -15.88 -8.08 -0.39
CA ALA A 187 -14.78 -8.94 -0.80
C ALA A 187 -13.51 -8.62 -0.01
N PHE A 188 -12.67 -9.64 0.16
CA PHE A 188 -11.36 -9.55 0.79
C PHE A 188 -10.28 -9.86 -0.24
N LEU A 189 -9.06 -9.42 0.04
CA LEU A 189 -7.90 -9.71 -0.80
C LEU A 189 -7.67 -11.22 -0.82
N THR A 190 -7.66 -11.82 -2.01
CA THR A 190 -7.38 -13.24 -2.20
C THR A 190 -6.39 -13.44 -3.33
N ASN A 191 -5.65 -14.55 -3.28
CA ASN A 191 -4.72 -15.01 -4.30
C ASN A 191 -4.43 -16.51 -4.08
N VAL A 192 -3.59 -17.09 -4.93
CA VAL A 192 -3.28 -18.53 -4.91
C VAL A 192 -2.71 -18.99 -3.56
N LEU A 193 -1.90 -18.16 -2.88
CA LEU A 193 -1.32 -18.53 -1.58
C LEU A 193 -2.35 -18.56 -0.46
N PHE A 194 -3.40 -17.75 -0.51
CA PHE A 194 -4.51 -17.86 0.45
C PHE A 194 -5.28 -19.18 0.27
N PHE A 195 -5.49 -19.60 -0.99
CA PHE A 195 -6.10 -20.88 -1.29
C PHE A 195 -5.22 -22.05 -0.82
N ASP A 196 -3.92 -22.03 -1.15
CA ASP A 196 -2.96 -23.04 -0.69
C ASP A 196 -2.87 -23.11 0.85
N ALA A 197 -2.88 -21.95 1.53
CA ALA A 197 -2.89 -21.87 2.98
C ALA A 197 -4.17 -22.47 3.58
N GLN A 198 -5.33 -22.21 2.97
CA GLN A 198 -6.60 -22.78 3.41
C GLN A 198 -6.63 -24.30 3.24
N MET A 199 -6.14 -24.82 2.11
CA MET A 199 -6.01 -26.26 1.88
C MET A 199 -5.08 -26.92 2.91
N LEU A 200 -3.94 -26.30 3.20
CA LEU A 200 -2.99 -26.84 4.19
C LEU A 200 -3.63 -26.96 5.59
N LEU A 201 -4.42 -25.98 6.00
CA LEU A 201 -5.12 -26.00 7.30
C LEU A 201 -6.25 -27.04 7.34
N GLN A 202 -6.89 -27.34 6.20
CA GLN A 202 -7.95 -28.34 6.12
C GLN A 202 -7.44 -29.79 6.07
N MET A 203 -6.26 -30.02 5.47
CA MET A 203 -5.67 -31.37 5.32
C MET A 203 -4.85 -31.83 6.53
N GLY A 204 -4.92 -31.15 7.68
CA GLY A 204 -4.09 -31.35 8.89
C GLY A 204 -4.18 -32.71 9.63
N GLY A 205 -4.55 -33.80 8.95
CA GLY A 205 -4.60 -35.17 9.49
C GLY A 205 -3.45 -36.10 9.03
N GLY A 206 -2.44 -35.61 8.27
CA GLY A 206 -1.32 -36.41 7.73
C GLY A 206 0.06 -35.75 7.90
N THR A 207 1.13 -36.42 7.43
CA THR A 207 2.58 -36.12 7.59
C THR A 207 2.95 -34.63 7.49
N HIS A 208 2.84 -33.93 8.62
CA HIS A 208 2.83 -32.47 8.75
C HIS A 208 4.05 -31.73 8.16
N GLY A 209 5.20 -32.40 8.02
CA GLY A 209 6.45 -31.80 7.57
C GLY A 209 6.57 -31.61 6.05
N GLU A 210 6.15 -32.59 5.25
CA GLU A 210 6.30 -32.54 3.79
C GLU A 210 5.35 -31.54 3.15
N ASP A 211 4.10 -31.51 3.63
CA ASP A 211 3.09 -30.55 3.17
C ASP A 211 3.49 -29.12 3.50
N GLN A 212 4.04 -28.89 4.68
CA GLN A 212 4.52 -27.57 5.07
C GLN A 212 5.73 -27.14 4.26
N ARG A 213 6.67 -28.06 3.94
CA ARG A 213 7.80 -27.76 3.06
C ARG A 213 7.33 -27.38 1.66
N ARG A 214 6.42 -28.17 1.08
CA ARG A 214 5.80 -27.91 -0.23
C ARG A 214 5.07 -26.57 -0.27
N TYR A 215 4.34 -26.23 0.79
CA TYR A 215 3.69 -24.93 0.93
C TYR A 215 4.70 -23.78 0.95
N LEU A 216 5.79 -23.90 1.71
CA LEU A 216 6.83 -22.86 1.75
C LEU A 216 7.54 -22.68 0.40
N ASP A 217 7.73 -23.76 -0.36
CA ASP A 217 8.28 -23.66 -1.72
C ASP A 217 7.33 -22.93 -2.66
N LYS A 218 6.02 -23.18 -2.56
CA LYS A 218 5.00 -22.39 -3.29
C LYS A 218 5.03 -20.91 -2.90
N VAL A 219 5.14 -20.59 -1.61
CA VAL A 219 5.26 -19.21 -1.12
C VAL A 219 6.45 -18.51 -1.78
N ARG A 220 7.63 -19.15 -1.80
CA ARG A 220 8.82 -18.58 -2.46
C ARG A 220 8.60 -18.30 -3.93
N LEU A 221 8.12 -19.30 -4.67
CA LEU A 221 7.91 -19.21 -6.12
C LEU A 221 6.90 -18.11 -6.45
N GLN A 222 5.80 -18.04 -5.70
CA GLN A 222 4.75 -17.06 -5.96
C GLN A 222 5.19 -15.64 -5.61
N VAL A 223 5.90 -15.42 -4.49
CA VAL A 223 6.43 -14.10 -4.12
C VAL A 223 7.50 -13.64 -5.14
N ALA A 224 8.36 -14.56 -5.61
CA ALA A 224 9.32 -14.26 -6.66
C ALA A 224 8.64 -13.86 -7.98
N LYS A 225 7.57 -14.59 -8.36
CA LYS A 225 6.75 -14.28 -9.52
C LYS A 225 6.08 -12.91 -9.39
N GLN A 226 5.39 -12.64 -8.27
CA GLN A 226 4.74 -11.36 -8.00
C GLN A 226 5.73 -10.18 -8.06
N LYS A 227 6.94 -10.38 -7.55
CA LYS A 227 8.02 -9.40 -7.64
C LYS A 227 8.47 -9.14 -9.08
N GLN A 228 8.60 -10.18 -9.90
CA GLN A 228 8.95 -10.02 -11.31
C GLN A 228 7.84 -9.32 -12.08
N ASP A 229 6.59 -9.74 -11.88
CA ASP A 229 5.41 -9.14 -12.50
C ASP A 229 5.30 -7.64 -12.15
N LEU A 230 5.57 -7.28 -10.89
CA LEU A 230 5.57 -5.89 -10.43
C LEU A 230 6.64 -5.05 -11.15
N LYS A 231 7.88 -5.55 -11.22
CA LYS A 231 8.97 -4.87 -11.95
C LYS A 231 8.67 -4.70 -13.43
N GLU A 232 8.06 -5.72 -14.05
CA GLU A 232 7.66 -5.65 -15.45
C GLU A 232 6.53 -4.63 -15.67
N ALA A 233 5.54 -4.59 -14.78
CA ALA A 233 4.47 -3.59 -14.82
C ALA A 233 5.02 -2.17 -14.67
N GLU A 234 5.96 -1.94 -13.75
CA GLU A 234 6.63 -0.65 -13.56
C GLU A 234 7.40 -0.23 -14.82
N ARG A 235 8.18 -1.14 -15.41
CA ARG A 235 8.90 -0.90 -16.67
C ARG A 235 7.94 -0.55 -17.81
N ASN A 236 6.84 -1.29 -17.93
CA ASN A 236 5.83 -1.07 -18.96
C ASN A 236 5.09 0.27 -18.77
N CYS A 237 4.80 0.65 -17.53
CA CYS A 237 4.24 1.96 -17.19
C CYS A 237 5.20 3.10 -17.53
N ALA A 238 6.48 2.97 -17.17
CA ALA A 238 7.52 3.94 -17.51
C ALA A 238 7.65 4.11 -19.03
N PHE A 239 7.63 3.01 -19.78
CA PHE A 239 7.69 3.05 -21.25
C PHE A 239 6.46 3.73 -21.86
N LYS A 240 5.25 3.44 -21.36
CA LYS A 240 4.01 4.11 -21.79
C LYS A 240 4.05 5.61 -21.50
N ALA A 241 4.55 6.02 -20.33
CA ALA A 241 4.69 7.43 -19.98
C ALA A 241 5.69 8.15 -20.91
N LEU A 242 6.83 7.51 -21.21
CA LEU A 242 7.82 8.02 -22.17
C LEU A 242 7.21 8.22 -23.56
N PHE A 243 6.42 7.24 -24.04
CA PHE A 243 5.77 7.34 -25.35
C PHE A 243 4.74 8.48 -25.41
N ARG A 244 3.96 8.66 -24.32
CA ARG A 244 3.03 9.80 -24.19
C ARG A 244 3.77 11.14 -24.22
N LEU A 245 4.90 11.25 -23.52
CA LEU A 245 5.73 12.46 -23.53
C LEU A 245 6.25 12.76 -24.93
N LYS A 246 6.79 11.73 -25.63
CA LYS A 246 7.27 11.89 -27.01
C LYS A 246 6.16 12.32 -27.96
N ALA A 247 4.98 11.69 -27.90
CA ALA A 247 3.82 12.06 -28.71
C ALA A 247 3.37 13.50 -28.42
N TRP A 248 3.36 13.90 -27.15
CA TRP A 248 3.04 15.27 -26.74
C TRP A 248 4.04 16.28 -27.30
N ILE A 249 5.35 16.03 -27.17
CA ILE A 249 6.42 16.88 -27.73
C ILE A 249 6.23 17.03 -29.24
N ILE A 250 6.04 15.92 -29.97
CA ILE A 250 5.84 15.93 -31.43
C ILE A 250 4.59 16.73 -31.80
N SER A 251 3.51 16.60 -31.03
CA SER A 251 2.31 17.38 -31.28
C SER A 251 2.53 18.87 -31.05
N HIS A 252 3.24 19.24 -29.99
CA HIS A 252 3.49 20.64 -29.65
C HIS A 252 4.45 21.28 -30.66
N THR A 253 5.47 20.56 -31.13
CA THR A 253 6.35 21.07 -32.20
C THR A 253 5.59 21.30 -33.50
N LYS A 254 4.70 20.39 -33.91
CA LYS A 254 3.83 20.60 -35.08
C LYS A 254 2.94 21.84 -34.93
N ILE A 255 2.34 22.04 -33.76
CA ILE A 255 1.52 23.22 -33.47
C ILE A 255 2.37 24.50 -33.55
N CYS A 256 3.56 24.51 -32.94
CA CYS A 256 4.46 25.67 -33.00
C CYS A 256 4.86 26.02 -34.44
N VAL A 257 5.22 25.02 -35.27
CA VAL A 257 5.56 25.23 -36.68
C VAL A 257 4.38 25.80 -37.47
N LEU A 258 3.17 25.28 -37.24
CA LEU A 258 1.94 25.79 -37.87
C LEU A 258 1.68 27.26 -37.50
N LEU A 259 1.81 27.61 -36.22
CA LEU A 259 1.61 28.99 -35.75
C LEU A 259 2.63 29.96 -36.35
N VAL A 260 3.91 29.57 -36.43
CA VAL A 260 4.96 30.39 -37.08
C VAL A 260 4.64 30.59 -38.56
N LEU A 261 4.23 29.53 -39.26
CA LEU A 261 3.86 29.63 -40.68
C LEU A 261 2.65 30.56 -40.89
N CYS A 262 1.61 30.45 -40.07
CA CYS A 262 0.45 31.35 -40.12
C CYS A 262 0.84 32.81 -39.88
N LEU A 263 1.76 33.08 -38.93
CA LEU A 263 2.25 34.43 -38.66
C LEU A 263 3.02 35.00 -39.86
N LEU A 264 3.88 34.21 -40.50
CA LEU A 264 4.64 34.62 -41.69
C LEU A 264 3.71 34.93 -42.87
N ILE A 265 2.69 34.10 -43.09
CA ILE A 265 1.67 34.34 -44.14
C ILE A 265 0.90 35.63 -43.84
N PHE A 266 0.48 35.84 -42.59
CA PHE A 266 -0.22 37.05 -42.18
C PHE A 266 0.62 38.31 -42.42
N LEU A 267 1.89 38.29 -42.00
CA LEU A 267 2.81 39.41 -42.24
C LEU A 267 3.02 39.68 -43.73
N ALA A 268 3.16 38.64 -44.56
CA ALA A 268 3.29 38.79 -46.01
C ALA A 268 2.04 39.45 -46.63
N ILE A 269 0.84 39.07 -46.20
CA ILE A 269 -0.42 39.68 -46.66
C ILE A 269 -0.48 41.16 -46.27
N VAL A 270 -0.13 41.50 -45.02
CA VAL A 270 -0.10 42.89 -44.55
C VAL A 270 0.87 43.73 -45.38
N ILE A 271 2.07 43.22 -45.66
CA ILE A 271 3.06 43.91 -46.50
C ILE A 271 2.52 44.16 -47.91
N ILE A 272 1.89 43.16 -48.54
CA ILE A 272 1.29 43.30 -49.88
C ILE A 272 0.20 44.38 -49.89
N LEU A 273 -0.70 44.37 -48.88
CA LEU A 273 -1.77 45.36 -48.77
C LEU A 273 -1.21 46.79 -48.55
N CYS A 274 -0.17 46.95 -47.73
CA CYS A 274 0.50 48.23 -47.53
C CYS A 274 1.14 48.75 -48.83
N SER A 275 1.77 47.89 -49.62
CA SER A 275 2.38 48.27 -50.90
C SER A 275 1.35 48.69 -51.96
N ILE A 276 0.17 48.06 -51.98
CA ILE A 276 -0.91 48.42 -52.92
C ILE A 276 -1.53 49.78 -52.55
N HIS A 277 -1.64 50.13 -51.27
CA HIS A 277 -2.21 51.42 -50.86
C HIS A 277 -1.28 52.61 -51.16
N GLN A 278 0.04 52.40 -51.23
CA GLN A 278 1.02 53.47 -51.45
C GLN A 278 1.33 53.77 -52.92
N GLY A 279 0.88 52.94 -53.86
CA GLY A 279 1.07 53.12 -55.32
C GLY A 279 -0.20 53.62 -55.99
#